data_AF-A0A9D5JLM2-F1
#
_entry.id   AF-A0A9D5JLM2-F1
#
_cell.length_a   1.000
_cell.length_b   1.000
_cell.length_c   1.000
_cell.angle_alpha   90.00
_cell.angle_beta   90.00
_cell.angle_gamma   90.00
#
_symmetry.space_group_name_H-M   'P 1'
#
loop_
_entity.id
_entity.type
_entity.pdbx_description
1 polymer ?
#
loop_
_entity_poly.entity_id
_entity_poly.type
_entity_poly.pdbx_seq_one_letter_code
_entity_poly.pdbx_strand_id
1 'polypeptide(L)'
;MIYAGQMKNILSLRLACDSDTSAISSLMNLSIRVLQQDYLTDEQIEASFAGMGLDGRLIEDGTYFCVWDRDILVGCGGWSYRATLYGGDHSAGRDARVLDPETERARIRAMYTHP
;
A
#
# COMPACT_ATOMS: atom_id res chain seq x y z
N MET A 1 -25.18 -12.59 -34.96
CA MET A 1 -24.09 -13.18 -34.15
C MET A 1 -22.87 -12.31 -34.27
N ILE A 2 -22.52 -11.58 -33.22
CA ILE A 2 -21.16 -11.08 -32.99
C ILE A 2 -20.94 -11.30 -31.50
N TYR A 3 -20.02 -12.20 -31.14
CA TYR A 3 -19.71 -12.49 -29.75
C TYR A 3 -19.15 -11.23 -29.11
N ALA A 4 -19.87 -10.66 -28.13
CA ALA A 4 -19.29 -9.75 -27.16
C ALA A 4 -18.37 -10.59 -26.25
N GLY A 5 -17.15 -10.86 -26.74
CA GLY A 5 -16.10 -11.42 -25.91
C GLY A 5 -15.90 -10.49 -24.72
N GLN A 6 -16.02 -11.02 -23.51
CA GLN A 6 -15.79 -10.25 -22.30
C GLN A 6 -14.43 -9.56 -22.39
N MET A 7 -14.43 -8.22 -22.38
CA MET A 7 -13.20 -7.46 -22.20
C MET A 7 -12.65 -7.89 -20.84
N LYS A 8 -11.56 -8.67 -20.83
CA LYS A 8 -10.82 -8.93 -19.62
C LYS A 8 -10.44 -7.56 -19.05
N ASN A 9 -10.83 -7.25 -17.82
CA ASN A 9 -10.27 -6.10 -17.10
C ASN A 9 -8.77 -6.36 -16.97
N ILE A 10 -7.98 -5.69 -17.80
CA ILE A 10 -6.52 -5.79 -17.72
C ILE A 10 -6.11 -4.85 -16.58
N LEU A 11 -5.83 -5.45 -15.43
CA LEU A 11 -5.15 -4.76 -14.35
C LEU A 11 -3.72 -4.43 -14.79
N SER A 12 -3.29 -3.19 -14.59
CA SER A 12 -1.90 -2.77 -14.84
C SER A 12 -1.15 -2.59 -13.54
N LEU A 13 0.05 -3.17 -13.44
CA LEU A 13 0.95 -3.05 -12.30
C LEU A 13 2.12 -2.15 -12.69
N ARG A 14 2.39 -1.11 -11.90
CA ARG A 14 3.57 -0.26 -12.06
C ARG A 14 4.12 0.21 -10.72
N LEU A 15 5.37 0.67 -10.73
CA LEU A 15 5.92 1.40 -9.59
C LEU A 15 5.14 2.71 -9.40
N ALA A 16 4.97 3.07 -8.13
CA ALA A 16 4.45 4.37 -7.75
C ALA A 16 5.50 5.46 -7.98
N CYS A 17 5.04 6.66 -8.24
CA CYS A 17 5.83 7.89 -8.18
C CYS A 17 5.12 8.93 -7.31
N ASP A 18 5.79 10.05 -7.05
CA ASP A 18 5.28 11.08 -6.14
C ASP A 18 3.88 11.60 -6.50
N SER A 19 3.54 11.65 -7.80
CA SER A 19 2.20 12.08 -8.24
C SER A 19 1.08 11.11 -7.85
N ASP A 20 1.41 9.86 -7.49
CA ASP A 20 0.43 8.85 -7.08
C ASP A 20 0.05 8.98 -5.59
N THR A 21 0.81 9.74 -4.80
CA THR A 21 0.67 9.89 -3.33
C THR A 21 -0.77 10.16 -2.88
N SER A 22 -1.48 11.05 -3.58
CA SER A 22 -2.86 11.37 -3.26
C SER A 22 -3.81 10.19 -3.48
N ALA A 23 -3.67 9.48 -4.61
CA ALA A 23 -4.50 8.33 -4.94
C ALA A 23 -4.22 7.16 -3.97
N ILE A 24 -2.95 6.94 -3.63
CA ILE A 24 -2.52 5.95 -2.64
C ILE A 24 -3.16 6.26 -1.29
N SER A 25 -3.05 7.50 -0.80
CA SER A 25 -3.63 7.90 0.49
C SER A 25 -5.16 7.72 0.51
N SER A 26 -5.85 8.04 -0.57
CA SER A 26 -7.30 7.81 -0.71
C SER A 26 -7.65 6.31 -0.65
N LEU A 27 -6.94 5.47 -1.40
CA LEU A 27 -7.16 4.01 -1.39
C LEU A 27 -6.89 3.42 0.00
N MET A 28 -5.79 3.82 0.64
CA MET A 28 -5.43 3.38 1.99
C MET A 28 -6.53 3.70 2.99
N ASN A 29 -7.01 4.94 3.02
CA ASN A 29 -8.08 5.37 3.92
C ASN A 29 -9.37 4.57 3.69
N LEU A 30 -9.73 4.33 2.44
CA LEU A 30 -10.91 3.53 2.09
C LEU A 30 -10.77 2.07 2.53
N SER A 31 -9.62 1.47 2.24
CA SER A 31 -9.29 0.08 2.60
C SER A 31 -9.36 -0.13 4.10
N ILE A 32 -8.72 0.73 4.89
CA ILE A 32 -8.75 0.67 6.37
C ILE A 32 -10.17 0.80 6.90
N ARG A 33 -10.95 1.77 6.40
CA ARG A 33 -12.28 2.07 6.93
C ARG A 33 -13.31 0.99 6.63
N VAL A 34 -13.20 0.30 5.50
CA VAL A 34 -14.26 -0.60 5.01
C VAL A 34 -13.91 -2.07 5.25
N LEU A 35 -12.68 -2.50 4.93
CA LEU A 35 -12.34 -3.93 4.96
C LEU A 35 -12.13 -4.50 6.38
N GLN A 36 -12.11 -3.64 7.39
CA GLN A 36 -11.92 -4.05 8.79
C GLN A 36 -13.23 -4.06 9.61
N GLN A 37 -14.35 -3.60 9.05
CA GLN A 37 -15.62 -3.41 9.79
C GLN A 37 -16.19 -4.70 10.40
N ASP A 38 -15.95 -5.85 9.77
CA ASP A 38 -16.40 -7.15 10.29
C ASP A 38 -15.51 -7.69 11.44
N TYR A 39 -14.40 -7.02 11.74
CA TYR A 39 -13.37 -7.51 12.67
C TYR A 39 -13.06 -6.55 13.82
N LEU A 40 -13.28 -5.24 13.64
CA LEU A 40 -12.86 -4.19 14.57
C LEU A 40 -14.04 -3.25 14.88
N THR A 41 -14.04 -2.67 16.08
CA THR A 41 -14.96 -1.57 16.40
C THR A 41 -14.54 -0.28 15.70
N ASP A 42 -15.45 0.70 15.61
CA ASP A 42 -15.15 2.01 15.04
C ASP A 42 -13.93 2.66 15.70
N GLU A 43 -13.79 2.58 17.03
CA GLU A 43 -12.63 3.11 17.75
C GLU A 43 -11.32 2.39 17.39
N GLN A 44 -11.37 1.08 17.14
CA GLN A 44 -10.21 0.30 16.73
C GLN A 44 -9.81 0.58 15.27
N ILE A 45 -10.78 0.84 14.41
CA ILE A 45 -10.53 1.31 13.04
C ILE A 45 -9.86 2.67 13.07
N GLU A 46 -10.37 3.62 13.87
CA GLU A 46 -9.73 4.94 14.03
C GLU A 46 -8.31 4.81 14.61
N ALA A 47 -8.10 3.92 15.59
CA ALA A 47 -6.78 3.67 16.16
C ALA A 47 -5.78 3.10 15.14
N SER A 48 -6.25 2.40 14.10
CA SER A 48 -5.38 1.82 13.07
C SER A 48 -4.61 2.89 12.30
N PHE A 49 -5.16 4.09 12.13
CA PHE A 49 -4.49 5.21 11.47
C PHE A 49 -3.23 5.71 12.21
N ALA A 50 -3.02 5.35 13.47
CA ALA A 50 -1.80 5.70 14.20
C ALA A 50 -0.59 4.84 13.78
N GLY A 51 -0.82 3.64 13.25
CA GLY A 51 0.21 2.69 12.83
C GLY A 51 0.19 2.35 11.35
N MET A 52 -0.90 2.66 10.65
CA MET A 52 -1.08 2.47 9.21
C MET A 52 -0.96 3.83 8.51
N GLY A 53 -0.18 3.88 7.44
CA GLY A 53 0.06 5.13 6.73
C GLY A 53 1.03 4.95 5.59
N LEU A 54 1.01 5.90 4.66
CA LEU A 54 1.98 5.92 3.58
C LEU A 54 3.37 6.20 4.18
N ASP A 55 4.35 5.38 3.81
CA ASP A 55 5.77 5.65 4.02
C ASP A 55 6.35 6.09 2.68
N GLY A 56 6.53 7.41 2.50
CA GLY A 56 7.04 8.00 1.26
C GLY A 56 8.40 7.44 0.84
N ARG A 57 9.22 6.94 1.79
CA ARG A 57 10.50 6.32 1.46
C ARG A 57 10.37 5.09 0.59
N LEU A 58 9.24 4.38 0.64
CA LEU A 58 9.02 3.23 -0.23
C LEU A 58 8.87 3.66 -1.69
N ILE A 59 8.32 4.85 -1.93
CA ILE A 59 8.23 5.45 -3.27
C ILE A 59 9.62 5.93 -3.69
N GLU A 60 10.32 6.66 -2.81
CA GLU A 60 11.70 7.14 -3.05
C GLU A 60 12.68 5.99 -3.35
N ASP A 61 12.55 4.88 -2.63
CA ASP A 61 13.38 3.68 -2.78
C ASP A 61 12.99 2.84 -4.02
N GLY A 62 11.90 3.18 -4.72
CA GLY A 62 11.43 2.45 -5.90
C GLY A 62 10.87 1.06 -5.57
N THR A 63 10.30 0.89 -4.38
CA THR A 63 9.81 -0.40 -3.86
C THR A 63 8.31 -0.40 -3.53
N TYR A 64 7.58 0.64 -3.94
CA TYR A 64 6.13 0.74 -3.83
C TYR A 64 5.45 0.56 -5.19
N PHE A 65 4.39 -0.24 -5.20
CA PHE A 65 3.68 -0.67 -6.39
C PHE A 65 2.21 -0.28 -6.33
N CYS A 66 1.66 0.03 -7.50
CA CYS A 66 0.26 0.37 -7.71
C CYS A 66 -0.35 -0.53 -8.78
N VAL A 67 -1.56 -1.03 -8.51
CA VAL A 67 -2.40 -1.82 -9.41
C VAL A 67 -3.58 -0.95 -9.85
N TRP A 68 -3.73 -0.76 -11.15
CA TRP A 68 -4.74 0.11 -11.74
C TRP A 68 -5.73 -0.69 -12.60
N ASP A 69 -7.02 -0.43 -12.44
CA ASP A 69 -8.05 -0.71 -13.43
C ASP A 69 -8.34 0.60 -14.18
N ARG A 70 -7.80 0.72 -15.40
CA ARG A 70 -7.78 1.98 -16.16
C ARG A 70 -7.14 3.09 -15.32
N ASP A 71 -7.91 4.11 -14.95
CA ASP A 71 -7.44 5.27 -14.18
C ASP A 71 -7.76 5.15 -12.67
N ILE A 72 -8.32 4.01 -12.25
CA ILE A 72 -8.71 3.77 -10.85
C ILE A 72 -7.62 2.93 -10.18
N LEU A 73 -7.04 3.45 -9.11
CA LEU A 73 -6.13 2.70 -8.25
C LEU A 73 -6.94 1.70 -7.42
N VAL A 74 -6.76 0.40 -7.69
CA VAL A 74 -7.52 -0.69 -7.05
C VAL A 74 -6.71 -1.52 -6.07
N GLY A 75 -5.38 -1.34 -6.06
CA GLY A 75 -4.50 -1.98 -5.10
C GLY A 75 -3.15 -1.26 -5.03
N CYS A 76 -2.52 -1.29 -3.88
CA CYS A 76 -1.16 -0.78 -3.73
C CYS A 76 -0.43 -1.44 -2.55
N GLY A 77 0.89 -1.37 -2.57
CA GLY A 77 1.69 -1.96 -1.51
C GLY A 77 3.18 -1.81 -1.77
N GLY A 78 3.97 -2.03 -0.74
CA GLY A 78 5.41 -1.81 -0.83
C GLY A 78 6.17 -2.67 0.15
N TRP A 79 7.44 -2.92 -0.19
CA TRP A 79 8.40 -3.61 0.64
C TRP A 79 9.62 -2.71 0.88
N SER A 80 10.44 -3.02 1.86
CA SER A 80 11.65 -2.25 2.16
C SER A 80 12.83 -3.16 2.44
N TYR A 81 13.98 -2.77 1.91
CA TYR A 81 15.29 -3.27 2.32
C TYR A 81 15.83 -2.53 3.55
N ARG A 82 15.05 -1.65 4.18
CA ARG A 82 15.43 -0.94 5.41
C ARG A 82 14.83 -1.61 6.64
N ALA A 83 15.46 -1.38 7.79
CA ALA A 83 15.13 -2.07 9.04
C ALA A 83 13.81 -1.65 9.70
N THR A 84 13.24 -0.50 9.34
CA THR A 84 11.90 -0.08 9.81
C THR A 84 10.87 -1.19 9.57
N LEU A 85 10.19 -1.65 10.63
CA LEU A 85 9.31 -2.82 10.60
C LEU A 85 7.88 -2.53 10.13
N TYR A 86 7.27 -1.45 10.62
CA TYR A 86 5.89 -1.04 10.31
C TYR A 86 5.77 0.48 10.46
N GLY A 87 4.60 1.03 10.08
CA GLY A 87 4.34 2.46 10.16
C GLY A 87 4.50 3.21 8.84
N GLY A 88 3.92 4.41 8.82
CA GLY A 88 4.05 5.40 7.74
C GLY A 88 5.02 6.53 8.11
N ASP A 89 4.99 7.62 7.35
CA ASP A 89 5.89 8.78 7.55
C ASP A 89 5.76 9.42 8.93
N HIS A 90 4.57 9.36 9.53
CA HIS A 90 4.26 9.91 10.84
C HIS A 90 4.68 8.99 12.01
N SER A 91 5.12 7.76 11.73
CA SER A 91 5.39 6.78 12.79
C SER A 91 6.74 7.01 13.47
N ALA A 92 6.77 6.87 14.80
CA ALA A 92 8.00 6.90 15.59
C ALA A 92 8.81 5.60 15.43
N GLY A 93 10.10 5.63 15.79
CA GLY A 93 10.94 4.43 15.82
C GLY A 93 11.38 3.90 14.44
N ARG A 94 11.37 4.75 13.40
CA ARG A 94 11.88 4.40 12.06
C ARG A 94 13.39 4.17 12.11
N ASP A 95 13.83 3.08 11.49
CA ASP A 95 15.23 2.72 11.30
C ASP A 95 15.57 2.71 9.79
N ALA A 96 16.48 3.59 9.39
CA ALA A 96 16.89 3.77 8.00
C ALA A 96 17.97 2.76 7.56
N ARG A 97 18.53 1.99 8.49
CA ARG A 97 19.61 1.02 8.24
C ARG A 97 19.19 0.05 7.14
N VAL A 98 20.09 -0.16 6.19
CA VAL A 98 19.94 -1.17 5.13
C VAL A 98 20.15 -2.55 5.75
N LEU A 99 19.25 -3.47 5.42
CA LEU A 99 19.28 -4.86 5.84
C LEU A 99 20.38 -5.62 5.10
N ASP A 100 21.02 -6.56 5.77
CA ASP A 100 21.91 -7.52 5.15
C ASP A 100 21.09 -8.60 4.42
N PRO A 101 21.12 -8.70 3.07
CA PRO A 101 20.32 -9.68 2.34
C PRO A 101 20.74 -11.13 2.59
N GLU A 102 21.93 -11.41 3.14
CA GLU A 102 22.36 -12.77 3.47
C GLU A 102 21.68 -13.31 4.74
N THR A 103 21.36 -12.42 5.69
CA THR A 103 20.89 -12.80 7.03
C THR A 103 19.53 -12.19 7.40
N GLU A 104 19.11 -11.11 6.73
CA GLU A 104 17.92 -10.34 7.05
C GLU A 104 16.96 -10.29 5.85
N ARG A 105 15.68 -10.60 6.11
CA ARG A 105 14.62 -10.59 5.09
C ARG A 105 14.09 -9.18 4.86
N ALA A 106 13.75 -8.85 3.62
CA ALA A 106 12.97 -7.66 3.28
C ALA A 106 11.68 -7.56 4.13
N ARG A 107 11.25 -6.33 4.41
CA ARG A 107 10.04 -6.04 5.18
C ARG A 107 8.90 -5.73 4.22
N ILE A 108 7.77 -6.43 4.33
CA ILE A 108 6.53 -5.95 3.69
C ILE A 108 5.98 -4.83 4.57
N ARG A 109 5.76 -3.66 3.98
CA ARG A 109 5.48 -2.41 4.72
C ARG A 109 4.10 -1.82 4.42
N ALA A 110 3.51 -2.17 3.28
CA ALA A 110 2.17 -1.73 2.91
C ALA A 110 1.47 -2.79 2.05
N MET A 111 0.17 -3.00 2.31
CA MET A 111 -0.74 -3.77 1.46
C MET A 111 -2.16 -3.23 1.63
N TYR A 112 -2.73 -2.69 0.56
CA TYR A 112 -4.07 -2.13 0.54
C TYR A 112 -4.76 -2.50 -0.76
N THR A 113 -6.01 -2.92 -0.66
CA THR A 113 -6.87 -3.22 -1.82
C THR A 113 -8.16 -2.44 -1.70
N HIS A 114 -8.74 -2.11 -2.84
CA HIS A 114 -10.07 -1.52 -2.89
C HIS A 114 -11.09 -2.54 -2.34
N PRO A 115 -12.06 -2.11 -1.52
CA PRO A 115 -13.14 -2.98 -1.05
C PRO A 115 -13.98 -3.61 -2.17
#